data_AF-A0A150GYY1-F1
#
_entry.id   AF-A0A150GYY1-F1
#
_cell.length_a   1.000
_cell.length_b   1.000
_cell.length_c   1.000
_cell.angle_alpha   90.00
_cell.angle_beta   90.00
_cell.angle_gamma   90.00
#
_symmetry.space_group_name_H-M   'P 1'
#
loop_
_entity.id
_entity.type
_entity.pdbx_description
1 polymer ?
#
loop_
_entity_poly.entity_id
_entity_poly.type
_entity_poly.pdbx_seq_one_letter_code
_entity_poly.pdbx_strand_id
1 'polypeptide(L)'
;MNDVGYAHLDIKPDNVLVAGSKYLLADFGNAAELGPNPKVHGLRGSSIYIAPEQWEGQAYGLNADCFSLGVLLAQCAVWPHSPAALVQLIQGQRALPGCVPEELRDFIAALMHTDAATRPSPKEAMKLPFLAGIRMEDYL
;
A
#
# COMPACT_ATOMS: atom_id res chain seq x y z
N MET A 1 8.42 1.48 10.75
CA MET A 1 9.15 0.49 9.93
C MET A 1 9.95 1.20 8.83
N ASN A 2 9.28 1.85 7.87
CA ASN A 2 9.96 2.60 6.79
C ASN A 2 10.95 3.67 7.28
N ASP A 3 10.60 4.45 8.30
CA ASP A 3 11.47 5.47 8.91
C ASP A 3 12.81 4.96 9.44
N VAL A 4 12.87 3.67 9.79
CA VAL A 4 14.07 3.00 10.30
C VAL A 4 14.70 2.08 9.24
N GLY A 5 14.32 2.22 7.97
CA GLY A 5 14.93 1.50 6.84
C GLY A 5 14.42 0.06 6.66
N TYR A 6 13.23 -0.26 7.15
CA TYR A 6 12.63 -1.59 6.97
C TYR A 6 11.35 -1.52 6.14
N ALA A 7 11.18 -2.48 5.23
CA ALA A 7 9.93 -2.72 4.52
C ALA A 7 9.32 -4.06 4.94
N HIS A 8 7.99 -4.14 4.95
CA HIS A 8 7.25 -5.35 5.28
C HIS A 8 7.19 -6.32 4.10
N LEU A 9 6.98 -5.81 2.88
CA LEU A 9 6.94 -6.56 1.62
C LEU A 9 5.83 -7.62 1.52
N ASP A 10 4.82 -7.57 2.40
CA ASP A 10 3.64 -8.44 2.34
C ASP A 10 2.43 -7.80 3.04
N ILE A 11 2.19 -6.51 2.76
CA ILE A 11 1.01 -5.80 3.29
C ILE A 11 -0.23 -6.27 2.53
N LYS A 12 -1.15 -6.93 3.24
CA LYS A 12 -2.42 -7.49 2.74
C LYS A 12 -3.40 -7.62 3.91
N PRO A 13 -4.71 -7.77 3.65
CA PRO A 13 -5.71 -7.91 4.71
C PRO A 13 -5.40 -9.01 5.74
N ASP A 14 -4.91 -10.17 5.28
CA ASP A 14 -4.57 -11.32 6.14
C ASP A 14 -3.49 -11.00 7.19
N ASN A 15 -2.65 -10.01 6.92
CA ASN A 15 -1.55 -9.58 7.79
C ASN A 15 -1.91 -8.35 8.63
N VAL A 16 -3.16 -7.87 8.58
CA VAL A 16 -3.67 -6.80 9.44
C VAL A 16 -4.60 -7.38 10.48
N LEU A 17 -4.10 -7.57 11.70
CA LEU A 17 -4.86 -8.08 12.83
C LEU A 17 -5.68 -6.97 13.48
N VAL A 18 -6.85 -7.33 14.00
CA VAL A 18 -7.74 -6.41 14.73
C VAL A 18 -7.73 -6.79 16.21
N ALA A 19 -7.30 -5.87 17.06
CA ALA A 19 -7.26 -6.01 18.51
C ALA A 19 -8.06 -4.89 19.18
N GLY A 20 -9.35 -5.11 19.38
CA GLY A 20 -10.27 -4.07 19.86
C GLY A 20 -10.42 -2.96 18.81
N SER A 21 -10.05 -1.73 19.17
CA SER A 21 -10.03 -0.57 18.26
C SER A 21 -8.69 -0.37 17.53
N LYS A 22 -7.70 -1.24 17.76
CA LYS A 22 -6.37 -1.13 17.18
C LYS A 22 -6.18 -2.10 16.01
N TYR A 23 -5.44 -1.64 15.01
CA TYR A 23 -4.97 -2.45 13.88
C TYR A 23 -3.48 -2.72 14.05
N LEU A 24 -3.09 -3.99 13.94
CA LEU A 24 -1.72 -4.45 14.14
C LEU A 24 -1.22 -5.15 12.88
N LEU A 25 -0.08 -4.69 12.37
CA LEU A 25 0.59 -5.37 11.27
C LEU A 25 1.33 -6.61 11.79
N ALA A 26 1.15 -7.75 11.14
CA ALA A 26 1.70 -9.04 11.50
C ALA A 26 2.38 -9.72 10.31
N ASP A 27 3.06 -10.84 10.57
CA ASP A 27 3.81 -11.63 9.60
C ASP A 27 4.97 -10.90 8.91
N PHE A 28 6.05 -10.70 9.68
CA PHE A 28 7.30 -10.10 9.20
C PHE A 28 8.21 -11.10 8.47
N GLY A 29 7.71 -12.26 8.02
CA GLY A 29 8.53 -13.29 7.37
C GLY A 29 9.17 -12.83 6.06
N ASN A 30 8.54 -11.88 5.36
CA ASN A 30 9.07 -11.26 4.13
C ASN A 30 9.85 -9.96 4.37
N ALA A 31 9.82 -9.44 5.60
CA ALA A 31 10.39 -8.14 5.92
C ALA A 31 11.89 -8.08 5.61
N ALA A 32 12.36 -6.91 5.20
CA ALA A 32 13.75 -6.70 4.83
C ALA A 32 14.23 -5.32 5.24
N GLU A 33 15.51 -5.23 5.61
CA GLU A 33 16.20 -3.96 5.75
C GLU A 33 16.54 -3.42 4.36
N LEU A 34 15.80 -2.40 3.95
CA LEU A 34 16.01 -1.69 2.70
C LEU A 34 16.63 -0.33 3.09
N GLY A 35 17.93 -0.21 2.89
CA GLY A 35 18.59 1.10 2.98
C GLY A 35 17.98 2.12 2.02
N PRO A 36 18.48 3.37 1.99
CA PRO A 36 17.86 4.47 1.23
C PRO A 36 17.79 4.26 -0.30
N ASN A 37 18.50 3.27 -0.84
CA ASN A 37 18.49 2.93 -2.26
C ASN A 37 17.80 1.58 -2.47
N PRO A 38 17.02 1.40 -3.56
CA PRO A 38 16.41 0.12 -3.91
C PRO A 38 17.51 -0.93 -4.11
N LYS A 39 17.49 -2.00 -3.30
CA LYS A 39 18.59 -2.98 -3.20
C LYS A 39 18.12 -4.43 -3.24
N VAL A 40 16.82 -4.69 -3.19
CA VAL A 40 16.30 -6.06 -3.15
C VAL A 40 15.79 -6.46 -4.53
N HIS A 41 16.19 -7.67 -4.92
CA HIS A 41 15.78 -8.34 -6.14
C HIS A 41 14.95 -9.57 -5.79
N GLY A 42 14.10 -10.00 -6.73
CA GLY A 42 13.26 -11.18 -6.59
C GLY A 42 11.86 -10.86 -6.05
N LEU A 43 10.93 -11.75 -6.36
CA LEU A 43 9.53 -11.61 -6.00
C LEU A 43 9.32 -11.92 -4.51
N ARG A 44 8.81 -10.95 -3.76
CA ARG A 44 8.39 -11.08 -2.35
C ARG A 44 6.97 -10.55 -2.19
N GLY A 45 6.24 -11.15 -1.26
CA GLY A 45 4.85 -10.77 -0.98
C GLY A 45 3.83 -11.62 -1.71
N SER A 46 2.56 -11.22 -1.57
CA SER A 46 1.41 -12.00 -2.04
C SER A 46 0.79 -11.41 -3.31
N SER A 47 0.80 -12.21 -4.39
CA SER A 47 0.01 -12.04 -5.62
C SER A 47 -0.29 -10.58 -6.02
N ILE A 48 -1.54 -10.14 -5.86
CA ILE A 48 -2.06 -8.87 -6.36
C ILE A 48 -1.63 -7.63 -5.57
N TYR A 49 -1.00 -7.78 -4.40
CA TYR A 49 -0.54 -6.66 -3.58
C TYR A 49 0.91 -6.24 -3.89
N ILE A 50 1.60 -7.03 -4.70
CA ILE A 50 3.00 -6.80 -5.10
C ILE A 50 3.07 -5.61 -6.05
N ALA A 51 4.04 -4.73 -5.83
CA ALA A 51 4.23 -3.55 -6.66
C ALA A 51 4.68 -3.90 -8.10
N PRO A 52 4.36 -3.08 -9.12
CA PRO A 52 4.71 -3.35 -10.52
C PRO A 52 6.20 -3.61 -10.73
N GLU A 53 7.07 -2.83 -10.10
CA GLU A 53 8.51 -2.98 -10.20
C GLU A 53 9.02 -4.33 -9.65
N GLN A 54 8.33 -4.90 -8.66
CA GLN A 54 8.64 -6.24 -8.14
C GLN A 54 8.22 -7.32 -9.14
N TRP A 55 7.06 -7.17 -9.77
CA TRP A 55 6.57 -8.07 -10.83
C TRP A 55 7.49 -8.08 -12.06
N GLU A 56 8.06 -6.93 -12.39
CA GLU A 56 9.02 -6.75 -13.48
C GLU A 56 10.45 -7.21 -13.12
N GLY A 57 10.66 -7.67 -11.88
CA GLY A 57 11.98 -8.11 -11.41
C GLY A 57 12.99 -6.96 -11.24
N GLN A 58 12.53 -5.72 -11.22
CA GLN A 58 13.35 -4.55 -10.95
C GLN A 58 13.73 -4.46 -9.47
N ALA A 59 14.71 -3.63 -9.15
CA ALA A 59 15.03 -3.33 -7.76
C ALA A 59 13.93 -2.46 -7.15
N TYR A 60 13.53 -2.77 -5.92
CA TYR A 60 12.48 -2.04 -5.20
C TYR A 60 12.94 -1.58 -3.81
N GLY A 61 12.22 -0.60 -3.27
CA GLY A 61 12.51 0.06 -2.01
C GLY A 61 11.32 0.10 -1.06
N LEU A 62 11.41 1.00 -0.07
CA LEU A 62 10.39 1.24 0.97
C LEU A 62 9.01 1.62 0.40
N ASN A 63 8.98 2.19 -0.79
CA ASN A 63 7.77 2.57 -1.53
C ASN A 63 6.96 1.38 -2.08
N ALA A 64 7.50 0.16 -2.08
CA ALA A 64 6.73 -1.04 -2.41
C ALA A 64 5.58 -1.25 -1.40
N ASP A 65 5.83 -1.03 -0.10
CA ASP A 65 4.81 -1.11 0.95
C ASP A 65 3.67 -0.09 0.73
N CYS A 66 3.99 1.09 0.16
CA CYS A 66 2.99 2.12 -0.13
C CYS A 66 2.03 1.65 -1.23
N PHE A 67 2.54 0.97 -2.25
CA PHE A 67 1.70 0.37 -3.28
C PHE A 67 0.79 -0.72 -2.70
N SER A 68 1.36 -1.64 -1.92
CA SER A 68 0.59 -2.72 -1.27
C SER A 68 -0.53 -2.17 -0.37
N LEU A 69 -0.26 -1.09 0.37
CA LEU A 69 -1.27 -0.37 1.15
C LEU A 69 -2.38 0.21 0.25
N GLY A 70 -2.01 0.82 -0.89
CA GLY A 70 -2.98 1.32 -1.86
C GLY A 70 -3.92 0.23 -2.36
N VAL A 71 -3.39 -0.96 -2.70
CA VAL A 71 -4.20 -2.12 -3.12
C VAL A 71 -5.14 -2.59 -2.00
N LEU A 72 -4.65 -2.68 -0.76
CA LEU A 72 -5.46 -3.05 0.41
C LEU A 72 -6.60 -2.05 0.60
N LEU A 73 -6.32 -0.75 0.55
CA LEU A 73 -7.34 0.30 0.68
C LEU A 73 -8.35 0.27 -0.46
N ALA A 74 -7.90 0.06 -1.70
CA ALA A 74 -8.78 -0.11 -2.85
C ALA A 74 -9.74 -1.28 -2.63
N GLN A 75 -9.24 -2.41 -2.13
CA GLN A 75 -10.06 -3.57 -1.81
C GLN A 75 -11.09 -3.27 -0.72
N CYS A 76 -10.70 -2.58 0.35
CA CYS A 76 -11.61 -2.14 1.40
C CYS A 76 -12.69 -1.17 0.88
N ALA A 77 -12.31 -0.24 0.01
CA ALA A 77 -13.22 0.75 -0.57
C ALA A 77 -14.23 0.14 -1.53
N VAL A 78 -13.87 -0.95 -2.22
CA VAL A 78 -14.80 -1.62 -3.13
C VAL A 78 -15.66 -2.68 -2.43
N TRP A 79 -15.12 -3.50 -1.51
CA TRP A 79 -15.76 -4.62 -0.76
C TRP A 79 -16.68 -5.56 -1.58
N PRO A 80 -16.80 -6.86 -1.24
CA PRO A 80 -16.09 -7.91 -1.96
C PRO A 80 -16.48 -7.97 -3.47
N HIS A 81 -16.07 -6.99 -4.26
CA HIS A 81 -16.07 -7.14 -5.71
C HIS A 81 -14.89 -8.06 -6.06
N SER A 82 -15.16 -9.04 -6.92
CA SER A 82 -14.27 -10.15 -7.26
C SER A 82 -12.78 -9.79 -7.34
N PRO A 83 -11.85 -10.74 -7.06
CA PRO A 83 -10.42 -10.52 -7.28
C PRO A 83 -10.09 -9.95 -8.67
N ALA A 84 -10.87 -10.31 -9.69
CA ALA A 84 -10.76 -9.75 -11.04
C ALA A 84 -11.01 -8.24 -11.11
N ALA A 85 -11.97 -7.71 -10.35
CA ALA A 85 -12.24 -6.27 -10.30
C ALA A 85 -11.07 -5.49 -9.70
N LEU A 86 -10.42 -6.04 -8.66
CA LEU A 86 -9.23 -5.43 -8.06
C LEU A 86 -8.05 -5.46 -9.03
N VAL A 87 -7.85 -6.56 -9.75
CA VAL A 87 -6.84 -6.65 -10.82
C VAL A 87 -7.09 -5.62 -11.93
N GLN A 88 -8.33 -5.48 -12.39
CA GLN A 88 -8.68 -4.46 -13.39
C GLN A 88 -8.41 -3.05 -12.88
N LEU A 89 -8.63 -2.79 -11.59
CA LEU A 89 -8.34 -1.50 -10.97
C LEU A 89 -6.84 -1.23 -10.93
N ILE A 90 -6.05 -2.20 -10.48
CA ILE A 90 -4.57 -2.13 -10.47
C ILE A 90 -4.02 -1.86 -11.88
N GLN A 91 -4.62 -2.50 -12.90
CA GLN A 91 -4.22 -2.33 -14.30
C GLN A 91 -4.75 -1.04 -14.95
N GLY A 92 -5.45 -0.17 -14.21
CA GLY A 92 -6.06 1.05 -14.75
C GLY A 92 -7.22 0.81 -15.71
N GLN A 93 -7.71 -0.43 -15.81
CA GLN A 93 -8.85 -0.81 -16.66
C GLN A 93 -10.20 -0.56 -15.99
N ARG A 94 -10.19 -0.27 -14.68
CA ARG A 94 -11.37 0.02 -13.87
C ARG A 94 -11.08 1.14 -12.89
N ALA A 95 -12.01 2.08 -12.76
CA ALA A 95 -11.94 3.11 -11.73
C ALA A 95 -12.64 2.66 -10.43
N LEU A 96 -12.26 3.28 -9.32
CA LEU A 96 -13.03 3.18 -8.07
C LEU A 96 -14.47 3.70 -8.31
N PRO A 97 -15.50 3.09 -7.70
CA PRO A 97 -16.88 3.54 -7.83
C PRO A 97 -17.06 5.01 -7.42
N GLY A 98 -18.01 5.69 -8.04
CA GLY A 98 -18.31 7.11 -7.75
C GLY A 98 -18.76 7.38 -6.30
N CYS A 99 -19.23 6.36 -5.58
CA CYS A 99 -19.60 6.46 -4.16
C CYS A 99 -18.40 6.52 -3.22
N VAL A 100 -17.19 6.17 -3.68
CA VAL A 100 -15.95 6.34 -2.90
C VAL A 100 -15.61 7.83 -2.90
N PRO A 101 -15.38 8.49 -1.75
CA PRO A 101 -15.02 9.91 -1.70
C PRO A 101 -13.84 10.27 -2.61
N GLU A 102 -13.88 11.43 -3.26
CA GLU A 102 -12.84 11.87 -4.20
C GLU A 102 -11.45 11.89 -3.55
N GLU A 103 -11.34 12.45 -2.35
CA GLU A 103 -10.08 12.49 -1.59
C GLU A 103 -9.52 11.08 -1.33
N LEU A 104 -10.37 10.09 -1.06
CA LEU A 104 -9.95 8.70 -0.89
C LEU A 104 -9.51 8.07 -2.21
N ARG A 105 -10.19 8.37 -3.33
CA ARG A 105 -9.78 7.90 -4.65
C ARG A 105 -8.41 8.46 -5.04
N ASP A 106 -8.19 9.75 -4.80
CA ASP A 106 -6.91 10.42 -5.08
C ASP A 106 -5.80 9.89 -4.19
N PHE A 107 -6.10 9.65 -2.91
CA PHE A 107 -5.16 9.04 -1.97
C PHE A 107 -4.72 7.63 -2.41
N ILE A 108 -5.69 6.77 -2.78
CA ILE A 108 -5.40 5.42 -3.29
C ILE A 108 -4.60 5.50 -4.59
N ALA A 109 -4.98 6.39 -5.52
CA ALA A 109 -4.28 6.57 -6.79
C ALA A 109 -2.82 7.02 -6.60
N ALA A 110 -2.56 7.93 -5.65
CA ALA A 110 -1.21 8.38 -5.33
C ALA A 110 -0.33 7.24 -4.80
N LEU A 111 -0.89 6.37 -3.95
CA LEU A 111 -0.19 5.19 -3.42
C LEU A 111 0.06 4.13 -4.51
N MET A 112 -0.88 3.95 -5.44
CA MET A 112 -0.82 2.94 -6.49
C MET A 112 -0.16 3.42 -7.79
N HIS A 113 0.57 4.55 -7.77
CA HIS A 113 1.23 5.07 -8.97
C HIS A 113 2.23 4.03 -9.53
N THR A 114 2.27 3.86 -10.87
CA THR A 114 3.12 2.85 -11.51
C THR A 114 4.60 3.13 -11.32
N ASP A 115 5.01 4.40 -11.50
CA ASP A 115 6.35 4.86 -11.13
C ASP A 115 6.50 4.90 -9.61
N ALA A 116 7.41 4.07 -9.09
CA ALA A 116 7.67 3.96 -7.66
C ALA A 116 8.27 5.26 -7.08
N ALA A 117 9.03 6.03 -7.87
CA ALA A 117 9.70 7.25 -7.41
C ALA A 117 8.73 8.42 -7.15
N THR A 118 7.53 8.37 -7.74
CA THR A 118 6.49 9.39 -7.55
C THR A 118 5.50 9.04 -6.45
N ARG A 119 5.53 7.79 -5.94
CA ARG A 119 4.69 7.40 -4.81
C ARG A 119 5.12 8.18 -3.57
N PRO A 120 4.17 8.71 -2.78
CA PRO A 120 4.51 9.35 -1.52
C PRO A 120 5.07 8.31 -0.55
N SER A 121 6.12 8.67 0.18
CA SER A 121 6.52 7.95 1.38
C SER A 121 5.39 7.97 2.43
N PRO A 122 5.40 7.09 3.44
CA PRO A 122 4.39 7.13 4.51
C PRO A 122 4.26 8.50 5.17
N LYS A 123 5.38 9.22 5.37
CA LYS A 123 5.37 10.59 5.92
C LYS A 123 4.70 11.61 5.02
N GLU A 124 4.86 11.45 3.70
CA GLU A 124 4.24 12.34 2.72
C GLU A 124 2.76 12.01 2.54
N ALA A 125 2.41 10.72 2.53
CA ALA A 125 1.03 10.25 2.46
C ALA A 125 0.20 10.80 3.63
N MET A 126 0.74 10.84 4.85
CA MET A 126 0.09 11.45 6.02
C MET A 126 -0.29 12.93 5.86
N LYS A 127 0.30 13.64 4.88
CA LYS A 127 0.02 15.05 4.61
C LYS A 127 -1.00 15.26 3.49
N LEU A 128 -1.49 14.18 2.85
CA LEU A 128 -2.45 14.27 1.77
C LEU A 128 -3.85 14.66 2.28
N PRO A 129 -4.70 15.30 1.44
CA PRO A 129 -5.99 15.85 1.85
C PRO A 129 -6.89 14.87 2.61
N PHE A 130 -6.94 13.61 2.17
CA PHE A 130 -7.74 12.55 2.80
C PHE A 130 -7.46 12.38 4.31
N LEU A 131 -6.24 12.69 4.76
CA LEU A 131 -5.81 12.53 6.15
C LEU A 131 -5.69 13.87 6.90
N ALA A 132 -6.03 15.01 6.29
CA ALA A 132 -5.78 16.34 6.85
C ALA A 132 -6.50 16.62 8.19
N GLY A 133 -7.56 15.87 8.51
CA GLY A 133 -8.31 15.97 9.77
C GLY A 133 -7.90 14.97 10.85
N ILE A 134 -6.94 14.08 10.58
CA ILE A 134 -6.54 13.02 11.50
C ILE A 134 -5.41 13.50 12.42
N ARG A 135 -5.61 13.37 13.73
CA ARG A 135 -4.56 13.59 14.72
C ARG A 135 -4.00 12.24 15.16
N MET A 136 -2.69 12.04 14.98
CA MET A 136 -2.04 10.76 15.29
C MET A 136 -2.18 10.34 16.77
N GLU A 137 -2.27 11.32 17.66
CA GLU A 137 -2.52 11.15 19.09
C GLU A 137 -3.85 10.45 19.41
N ASP A 138 -4.82 10.45 18.49
CA ASP A 138 -6.08 9.71 18.66
C ASP A 138 -5.90 8.18 18.41
N TYR A 139 -4.71 7.74 17.94
CA TYR A 139 -4.44 6.36 17.50
C TYR A 139 -3.22 5.68 18.15
N LEU A 140 -2.51 6.38 19.04
CA LEU A 140 -1.38 5.84 19.83
C LEU A 140 -1.87 5.30 21.17
#